data_AF-A0A845THA9-F1
#
_entry.id   AF-A0A845THA9-F1
#
_cell.length_a   1.000
_cell.length_b   1.000
_cell.length_c   1.000
_cell.angle_alpha   90.00
_cell.angle_beta   90.00
_cell.angle_gamma   90.00
#
_symmetry.space_group_name_H-M   'P 1'
#
loop_
_entity.id
_entity.type
_entity.pdbx_description
1 polymer ?
#
loop_
_entity_poly.entity_id
_entity_poly.type
_entity_poly.pdbx_seq_one_letter_code
_entity_poly.pdbx_strand_id
1 'polypeptide(L)'
;MTAAMHWVSQTVMQAMQVIDRTGVGIVHLASVKAATDLTTRQIAPVAARMVKQGFLEQVFYSDKTDHPQPRPGQWTLTLSGRQCDTTVLKSGPRGPIGRQRSANRTPNLREQFWNLIRCRQKLSIPEALEVLLTPGDDVKRASNNLQKYIAALKKGGYVQRIGRRSTDTTATSHCRWLLIDDTGRTPPTPSAKHGGIYDHNTRSMRP
;
A
#
# COMPACT_ATOMS: atom_id res chain seq x y z
N MET A 1 10.15 -38.07 7.18
CA MET A 1 9.17 -37.92 6.08
C MET A 1 9.10 -36.44 5.73
N THR A 2 9.79 -36.03 4.67
CA THR A 2 9.87 -34.64 4.20
C THR A 2 8.55 -34.29 3.52
N ALA A 3 7.78 -33.37 4.09
CA ALA A 3 6.57 -32.84 3.45
C ALA A 3 6.98 -32.18 2.12
N ALA A 4 6.58 -32.77 1.00
CA ALA A 4 6.81 -32.18 -0.31
C ALA A 4 6.17 -30.78 -0.32
N MET A 5 7.00 -29.76 -0.51
CA MET A 5 6.58 -28.37 -0.55
C MET A 5 5.81 -28.13 -1.84
N HIS A 6 4.48 -28.28 -1.80
CA HIS A 6 3.62 -28.02 -2.94
C HIS A 6 3.44 -26.51 -3.13
N TRP A 7 3.69 -26.01 -4.34
CA TRP A 7 3.48 -24.60 -4.66
C TRP A 7 1.98 -24.29 -4.73
N VAL A 8 1.55 -23.17 -4.16
CA VAL A 8 0.12 -22.77 -4.15
C VAL A 8 -0.45 -22.71 -5.57
N SER A 9 0.34 -22.23 -6.55
CA SER A 9 -0.06 -22.22 -7.96
C SER A 9 -0.24 -23.60 -8.57
N GLN A 10 0.60 -24.56 -8.18
CA GLN A 10 0.49 -25.94 -8.63
C GLN A 10 -0.81 -26.56 -8.11
N THR A 11 -1.05 -26.46 -6.79
CA THR A 11 -2.26 -26.98 -6.16
C THR A 11 -3.54 -26.37 -6.75
N VAL A 12 -3.55 -25.06 -6.97
CA VAL A 12 -4.70 -24.37 -7.59
C VAL A 12 -4.93 -24.85 -9.03
N MET A 13 -3.88 -24.95 -9.86
CA MET A 13 -4.04 -25.40 -11.25
C MET A 13 -4.52 -26.86 -11.32
N GLN A 14 -3.96 -27.75 -10.51
CA GLN A 14 -4.39 -29.15 -10.45
C GLN A 14 -5.86 -29.26 -10.06
N ALA A 15 -6.30 -28.54 -9.03
CA ALA A 15 -7.70 -28.51 -8.63
C ALA A 15 -8.60 -27.98 -9.75
N MET A 16 -8.20 -26.91 -10.43
CA MET A 16 -8.95 -26.34 -11.55
C MET A 16 -9.05 -27.30 -12.74
N GLN A 17 -7.98 -28.02 -13.10
CA GLN A 17 -8.00 -29.03 -14.15
C GLN A 17 -8.90 -30.23 -13.80
N VAL A 18 -8.90 -30.66 -12.54
CA VAL A 18 -9.81 -31.72 -12.07
C VAL A 18 -11.27 -31.26 -12.17
N ILE A 19 -11.58 -30.04 -11.74
CA ILE A 19 -12.93 -29.48 -11.81
C ILE A 19 -13.37 -29.27 -13.27
N ASP A 20 -12.48 -28.83 -14.17
CA ASP A 20 -12.82 -28.65 -15.58
C ASP A 20 -13.23 -29.98 -16.25
N ARG A 21 -12.55 -31.09 -15.89
CA ARG A 21 -12.88 -32.43 -16.40
C ARG A 21 -14.25 -32.95 -15.97
N THR A 22 -14.86 -32.41 -14.91
CA THR A 22 -16.22 -32.80 -14.51
C THR A 22 -17.32 -32.16 -15.38
N GLY A 23 -16.94 -31.36 -16.39
CA GLY A 23 -17.82 -31.00 -17.51
C GLY A 23 -18.58 -29.68 -17.35
N VAL A 24 -18.32 -28.89 -16.31
CA VAL A 24 -19.03 -27.62 -16.08
C VAL A 24 -18.44 -26.45 -16.90
N GLY A 25 -17.20 -26.58 -17.40
CA GLY A 25 -16.50 -25.58 -18.24
C GLY A 25 -16.17 -24.24 -17.53
N ILE A 26 -16.88 -23.92 -16.46
CA ILE A 26 -16.64 -22.81 -15.55
C ILE A 26 -16.17 -23.36 -14.22
N VAL A 27 -15.00 -22.93 -13.80
CA VAL A 27 -14.43 -23.26 -12.50
C VAL A 27 -14.76 -22.14 -11.51
N HIS A 28 -15.51 -22.50 -10.48
CA HIS A 28 -15.88 -21.60 -9.40
C HIS A 28 -14.82 -21.59 -8.29
N LEU A 29 -14.53 -20.42 -7.74
CA LEU A 29 -13.68 -20.22 -6.57
C LEU A 29 -14.10 -21.12 -5.40
N ALA A 30 -15.41 -21.27 -5.18
CA ALA A 30 -15.95 -22.12 -4.13
C ALA A 30 -15.57 -23.60 -4.34
N SER A 31 -15.60 -24.08 -5.58
CA SER A 31 -15.20 -25.45 -5.93
C SER A 31 -13.70 -25.67 -5.75
N VAL A 32 -12.86 -24.70 -6.12
CA VAL A 32 -11.41 -24.76 -5.88
C VAL A 32 -11.10 -24.75 -4.38
N LYS A 33 -11.82 -23.94 -3.60
CA LYS A 33 -11.72 -23.94 -2.13
C LYS A 33 -12.20 -25.27 -1.53
N ALA A 34 -13.23 -25.91 -2.09
CA ALA A 34 -13.68 -27.21 -1.60
C ALA A 34 -12.69 -28.33 -1.93
N ALA A 35 -11.98 -28.21 -3.05
CA ALA A 35 -11.00 -29.19 -3.52
C ALA A 35 -9.59 -29.00 -2.92
N THR A 36 -9.36 -27.95 -2.12
CA THR A 36 -8.03 -27.62 -1.58
C THR A 36 -8.13 -27.06 -0.16
N ASP A 37 -7.08 -27.18 0.66
CA ASP A 37 -7.01 -26.54 1.98
C ASP A 37 -6.68 -25.02 1.91
N LEU A 38 -6.81 -24.41 0.73
CA LEU A 38 -6.41 -23.03 0.49
C LEU A 38 -7.54 -22.04 0.78
N THR A 39 -7.17 -20.89 1.34
CA THR A 39 -8.11 -19.80 1.58
C THR A 39 -8.42 -19.04 0.28
N THR A 40 -9.59 -18.39 0.21
CA THR A 40 -9.97 -17.53 -0.93
C THR A 40 -8.94 -16.42 -1.20
N ARG A 41 -8.30 -15.91 -0.14
CA ARG A 41 -7.23 -14.91 -0.21
C ARG A 41 -5.95 -15.44 -0.86
N GLN A 42 -5.69 -16.74 -0.80
CA GLN A 42 -4.57 -17.39 -1.48
C GLN A 42 -4.92 -17.74 -2.93
N ILE A 43 -6.14 -18.20 -3.18
CA ILE A 43 -6.60 -18.63 -4.51
C ILE A 43 -6.75 -17.44 -5.47
N ALA A 44 -7.42 -16.36 -5.05
CA ALA A 44 -7.78 -15.27 -5.96
C ALA A 44 -6.56 -14.57 -6.62
N PRO A 45 -5.46 -14.25 -5.91
CA PRO A 45 -4.27 -13.67 -6.54
C PRO A 45 -3.56 -14.63 -7.50
N VAL A 46 -3.63 -15.94 -7.25
CA VAL A 46 -3.04 -16.97 -8.11
C VAL A 46 -3.86 -17.08 -9.40
N ALA A 47 -5.18 -17.17 -9.31
CA ALA A 47 -6.08 -17.19 -10.46
C ALA A 47 -5.91 -15.93 -11.33
N ALA A 48 -5.82 -14.75 -10.70
CA ALA A 48 -5.57 -13.49 -11.42
C ALA A 48 -4.23 -13.49 -12.18
N ARG A 49 -3.19 -14.16 -11.65
CA ARG A 49 -1.91 -14.32 -12.35
C ARG A 49 -2.03 -15.30 -13.51
N MET A 50 -2.72 -16.41 -13.32
CA MET A 50 -2.96 -17.41 -14.37
C MET A 50 -3.76 -16.82 -15.54
N VAL A 51 -4.69 -15.91 -15.27
CA VAL A 51 -5.35 -15.11 -16.32
C VAL A 51 -4.33 -14.29 -17.11
N LYS A 52 -3.45 -13.55 -16.43
CA LYS A 52 -2.38 -12.78 -17.10
C LYS A 52 -1.39 -13.63 -17.89
N GLN A 53 -1.20 -14.89 -17.49
CA GLN A 53 -0.33 -15.86 -18.16
C GLN A 53 -1.05 -16.61 -19.29
N GLY A 54 -2.35 -16.36 -19.50
CA GLY A 54 -3.14 -17.01 -20.54
C GLY A 54 -3.56 -18.45 -20.26
N PHE A 55 -3.49 -18.90 -19.01
CA PHE A 55 -3.96 -20.24 -18.60
C PHE A 55 -5.45 -20.27 -18.23
N LEU A 56 -6.00 -19.11 -17.88
CA LEU A 56 -7.40 -18.94 -17.52
C LEU A 56 -7.99 -17.75 -18.28
N GLU A 57 -9.26 -17.82 -18.59
CA GLU A 57 -10.07 -16.71 -19.07
C GLU A 57 -11.05 -16.27 -17.98
N GLN A 58 -11.29 -14.96 -17.90
CA GLN A 58 -12.33 -14.42 -17.02
C GLN A 58 -13.69 -14.59 -17.69
N VAL A 59 -14.66 -15.07 -16.92
CA VAL A 59 -16.07 -15.09 -17.35
C VAL A 59 -16.65 -13.70 -17.10
N PHE A 60 -17.36 -13.14 -18.08
CA PHE A 60 -18.00 -11.82 -17.96
C PHE A 60 -19.52 -11.95 -17.77
N TYR A 61 -20.15 -10.94 -17.18
CA TYR A 61 -21.61 -10.87 -17.18
C TYR A 61 -22.14 -10.63 -18.59
N SER A 62 -23.10 -11.46 -19.03
CA SER A 62 -23.67 -11.42 -20.39
C SER A 62 -24.61 -10.24 -20.64
N ASP A 63 -25.04 -9.53 -19.60
CA ASP A 63 -26.05 -8.47 -19.64
C ASP A 63 -25.45 -7.08 -19.93
N LYS A 64 -24.12 -6.95 -20.03
CA LYS A 64 -23.44 -5.66 -20.22
C LYS A 64 -22.52 -5.69 -21.44
N THR A 65 -23.02 -5.17 -22.56
CA THR A 65 -22.28 -5.05 -23.82
C THR A 65 -21.30 -3.89 -23.83
N ASP A 66 -21.59 -2.79 -23.14
CA ASP A 66 -20.78 -1.56 -23.23
C ASP A 66 -19.52 -1.59 -22.35
N HIS A 67 -19.62 -2.21 -21.17
CA HIS A 67 -18.51 -2.39 -20.22
C HIS A 67 -18.62 -3.76 -19.54
N PRO A 68 -18.12 -4.82 -20.17
CA PRO A 68 -18.24 -6.16 -19.62
C PRO A 68 -17.46 -6.23 -18.30
N GLN A 69 -18.18 -6.49 -17.21
CA GLN A 69 -17.60 -6.68 -15.89
C GLN A 69 -17.28 -8.17 -15.69
N PRO A 70 -16.07 -8.51 -15.21
CA PRO A 70 -15.75 -9.91 -14.94
C PRO A 70 -16.54 -10.41 -13.73
N ARG A 71 -17.07 -11.63 -13.82
CA ARG A 71 -17.72 -12.33 -12.72
C ARG A 71 -16.65 -12.74 -11.71
N PRO A 72 -16.66 -12.18 -10.49
CA PRO A 72 -15.64 -12.48 -9.50
C PRO A 72 -15.71 -13.95 -9.10
N GLY A 73 -14.55 -14.62 -9.10
CA GLY A 73 -14.45 -16.02 -8.67
C GLY A 73 -14.95 -17.04 -9.68
N GLN A 74 -15.09 -16.68 -10.96
CA GLN A 74 -15.42 -17.60 -12.04
C GLN A 74 -14.40 -17.50 -13.17
N TRP A 75 -13.89 -18.64 -13.61
CA TRP A 75 -12.88 -18.73 -14.67
C TRP A 75 -13.14 -19.92 -15.57
N THR A 76 -12.67 -19.85 -16.81
CA THR A 76 -12.64 -20.98 -17.74
C THR A 76 -11.19 -21.31 -18.06
N LEU A 77 -10.82 -22.59 -18.10
CA LEU A 77 -9.49 -22.98 -18.53
C LEU A 77 -9.35 -22.78 -20.04
N THR A 78 -8.26 -22.13 -20.44
CA THR A 78 -7.82 -22.13 -21.84
C THR A 78 -7.24 -23.49 -22.21
N LEU A 79 -7.00 -23.71 -23.51
CA LEU A 79 -6.31 -24.93 -23.96
C LEU A 79 -4.93 -25.09 -23.29
N SER A 80 -4.17 -24.00 -23.19
CA SER A 80 -2.88 -23.99 -22.50
C SER A 80 -3.02 -24.27 -21.00
N GLY A 81 -4.09 -23.80 -20.35
CA GLY A 81 -4.40 -24.13 -18.96
C GLY A 81 -4.68 -25.61 -18.75
N ARG A 82 -5.44 -26.24 -19.65
CA ARG A 82 -5.74 -27.68 -19.60
C ARG A 82 -4.52 -28.56 -19.80
N GLN A 83 -3.60 -28.12 -20.65
CA GLN A 83 -2.37 -28.86 -21.01
C GLN A 83 -1.16 -28.45 -20.16
N CYS A 84 -1.32 -27.48 -19.24
CA CYS A 84 -0.21 -26.96 -18.46
C CYS A 84 0.39 -28.03 -17.55
N ASP A 85 1.70 -28.26 -17.68
CA ASP A 85 2.48 -28.98 -16.69
C ASP A 85 2.61 -28.14 -15.42
N THR A 86 1.86 -28.55 -14.40
CA THR A 86 1.77 -27.84 -13.13
C THR A 86 3.10 -27.78 -12.36
N THR A 87 4.10 -28.60 -12.70
CA THR A 87 5.44 -28.56 -12.08
C THR A 87 6.24 -27.31 -12.48
N VAL A 88 5.87 -26.68 -13.60
CA VAL A 88 6.47 -25.42 -14.09
C VAL A 88 5.94 -24.21 -13.32
N LEU A 89 4.79 -24.34 -12.65
CA LEU A 89 4.11 -23.26 -11.93
C LEU A 89 4.73 -23.02 -10.54
N LYS A 90 5.90 -22.38 -10.52
CA LYS A 90 6.56 -21.95 -9.29
C LYS A 90 6.04 -20.58 -8.86
N SER A 91 5.16 -20.54 -7.87
CA SER A 91 4.95 -19.32 -7.10
C SER A 91 5.00 -19.64 -5.61
N GLY A 92 6.02 -19.10 -4.96
CA GLY A 92 6.20 -19.28 -3.53
C GLY A 92 5.01 -18.77 -2.73
N PRO A 93 4.81 -19.31 -1.51
CA PRO A 93 4.03 -18.60 -0.52
C PRO A 93 4.62 -17.19 -0.44
N ARG A 94 3.79 -16.18 -0.74
CA ARG A 94 4.19 -14.79 -0.52
C ARG A 94 4.50 -14.69 0.97
N GLY A 95 5.77 -14.51 1.32
CA GLY A 95 6.15 -14.06 2.66
C GLY A 95 5.36 -12.81 3.04
N PRO A 96 5.30 -12.44 4.33
CA PRO A 96 4.48 -11.33 4.80
C PRO A 96 4.73 -10.09 3.94
N ILE A 97 3.73 -9.77 3.12
CA ILE A 97 3.77 -8.64 2.19
C ILE A 97 3.81 -7.41 3.07
N GLY A 98 4.98 -6.78 3.20
CA GLY A 98 5.06 -5.41 3.69
C GLY A 98 4.08 -4.61 2.84
N ARG A 99 2.96 -4.15 3.44
CA ARG A 99 1.86 -3.47 2.75
C ARG A 99 2.47 -2.44 1.78
N GLN A 100 2.40 -2.71 0.47
CA GLN A 100 2.55 -1.63 -0.50
C GLN A 100 1.50 -0.59 -0.12
N ARG A 101 1.95 0.63 0.18
CA ARG A 101 1.05 1.74 0.51
C ARG A 101 0.06 1.86 -0.63
N SER A 102 -1.23 1.62 -0.36
CA SER A 102 -2.30 1.80 -1.32
C SER A 102 -2.18 3.19 -1.93
N ALA A 103 -2.15 3.28 -3.26
CA ALA A 103 -2.16 4.55 -3.98
C ALA A 103 -3.40 5.40 -3.65
N ASN A 104 -4.46 4.78 -3.13
CA ASN A 104 -5.73 5.40 -2.76
C ASN A 104 -5.83 5.71 -1.26
N ARG A 105 -4.73 5.69 -0.50
CA ARG A 105 -4.77 6.06 0.92
C ARG A 105 -4.80 7.58 1.04
N THR A 106 -5.74 8.11 1.84
CA THR A 106 -5.68 9.49 2.30
C THR A 106 -4.31 9.77 2.92
N PRO A 107 -3.59 10.81 2.46
CA PRO A 107 -2.30 11.14 3.03
C PRO A 107 -2.47 11.45 4.51
N ASN A 108 -1.57 10.95 5.35
CA ASN A 108 -1.63 11.25 6.77
C ASN A 108 -1.19 12.71 7.02
N LEU A 109 -1.48 13.23 8.22
CA LEU A 109 -1.17 14.61 8.59
C LEU A 109 0.31 15.00 8.35
N ARG A 110 1.26 14.06 8.50
CA ARG A 110 2.70 14.32 8.26
C ARG A 110 3.03 14.41 6.78
N GLU A 111 2.44 13.53 5.98
CA GLU A 111 2.54 13.56 4.51
C GLU A 111 1.95 14.86 3.96
N GLN A 112 0.79 15.28 4.48
CA GLN A 112 0.18 16.55 4.11
C GLN A 112 1.03 17.75 4.54
N PHE A 113 1.51 17.76 5.78
CA PHE A 113 2.39 18.81 6.29
C PHE A 113 3.68 18.94 5.49
N TRP A 114 4.32 17.81 5.16
CA TRP A 114 5.54 17.80 4.35
C TRP A 114 5.31 18.41 2.97
N ASN A 115 4.22 18.04 2.30
CA ASN A 115 3.87 18.66 1.02
C ASN A 115 3.58 20.16 1.18
N LEU A 116 2.87 20.56 2.24
CA LEU A 116 2.55 21.95 2.50
C LEU A 116 3.83 22.80 2.72
N ILE A 117 4.76 22.32 3.53
CA ILE A 117 6.01 23.06 3.79
C ILE A 117 6.91 23.12 2.55
N ARG A 118 6.90 22.11 1.69
CA ARG A 118 7.61 22.15 0.39
C ARG A 118 7.02 23.20 -0.55
N CYS A 119 5.69 23.34 -0.59
CA CYS A 119 5.06 24.37 -1.40
C CYS A 119 5.27 25.78 -0.83
N ARG A 120 5.17 25.94 0.49
CA ARG A 120 5.23 27.26 1.15
C ARG A 120 6.64 27.71 1.51
N GLN A 121 7.60 26.78 1.59
CA GLN A 121 8.99 26.93 2.06
C GLN A 121 9.14 27.35 3.53
N LYS A 122 8.24 28.21 4.03
CA LYS A 122 8.20 28.71 5.40
C LYS A 122 6.78 28.63 5.95
N LEU A 123 6.62 28.15 7.18
CA LEU A 123 5.28 28.03 7.80
C LEU A 123 5.35 27.89 9.32
N SER A 124 4.30 28.29 10.03
CA SER A 124 4.10 28.05 11.46
C SER A 124 3.09 26.94 11.74
N ILE A 125 3.12 26.31 12.92
CA ILE A 125 2.16 25.24 13.25
C ILE A 125 0.70 25.70 13.14
N PRO A 126 0.30 26.88 13.65
CA PRO A 126 -1.07 27.37 13.47
C PRO A 126 -1.48 27.50 11.99
N GLU A 127 -0.61 28.07 11.16
CA GLU A 127 -0.85 28.19 9.70
C GLU A 127 -1.00 26.81 9.03
N ALA A 128 -0.25 25.78 9.47
CA ALA A 128 -0.46 24.41 8.98
C ALA A 128 -1.82 23.86 9.40
N LEU A 129 -2.17 23.99 10.67
CA LEU A 129 -3.41 23.40 11.20
C LEU A 129 -4.64 24.02 10.54
N GLU A 130 -4.63 25.32 10.29
CA GLU A 130 -5.69 26.04 9.57
C GLU A 130 -5.91 25.49 8.15
N VAL A 131 -4.84 25.10 7.46
CA VAL A 131 -4.92 24.55 6.10
C VAL A 131 -5.25 23.06 6.09
N LEU A 132 -4.75 22.31 7.09
CA LEU A 132 -4.77 20.84 7.06
C LEU A 132 -5.96 20.21 7.78
N LEU A 133 -6.59 20.92 8.73
CA LEU A 133 -7.69 20.38 9.53
C LEU A 133 -9.06 20.82 8.99
N THR A 134 -10.05 20.00 9.26
CA THR A 134 -11.46 20.20 8.94
C THR A 134 -12.30 20.37 10.21
N PRO A 135 -13.50 20.96 10.13
CA PRO A 135 -14.40 21.04 11.28
C PRO A 135 -14.67 19.64 11.87
N GLY A 136 -14.40 19.49 13.17
CA GLY A 136 -14.52 18.21 13.90
C GLY A 136 -13.19 17.51 14.20
N ASP A 137 -12.07 17.96 13.65
CA ASP A 137 -10.75 17.42 13.97
C ASP A 137 -10.26 17.84 15.38
N ASP A 138 -9.57 16.93 16.07
CA ASP A 138 -8.91 17.22 17.35
C ASP A 138 -7.64 18.05 17.14
N VAL A 139 -7.81 19.37 17.20
CA VAL A 139 -6.74 20.37 17.01
C VAL A 139 -5.58 20.16 17.98
N LYS A 140 -5.85 19.79 19.24
CA LYS A 140 -4.81 19.60 20.26
C LYS A 140 -3.95 18.39 19.94
N ARG A 141 -4.58 17.27 19.57
CA ARG A 141 -3.88 16.06 19.15
C ARG A 141 -3.07 16.28 17.86
N ALA A 142 -3.63 16.97 16.88
CA ALA A 142 -2.96 17.31 15.62
C ALA A 142 -1.73 18.20 15.86
N SER A 143 -1.89 19.25 16.67
CA SER A 143 -0.80 20.15 17.07
C SER A 143 0.34 19.39 17.74
N ASN A 144 0.04 18.54 18.72
CA ASN A 144 1.04 17.71 19.41
C ASN A 144 1.76 16.74 18.45
N ASN A 145 1.05 16.19 17.46
CA ASN A 145 1.65 15.31 16.45
C ASN A 145 2.64 16.09 15.56
N LEU A 146 2.23 17.25 15.05
CA LEU A 146 3.07 18.11 14.21
C LEU A 146 4.29 18.62 14.98
N GLN A 147 4.13 19.04 16.23
CA GLN A 147 5.26 19.47 17.07
C GLN A 147 6.34 18.38 17.18
N LYS A 148 5.93 17.14 17.50
CA LYS A 148 6.86 15.99 17.57
C LYS A 148 7.51 15.71 16.22
N TYR A 149 6.74 15.83 15.14
CA TYR A 149 7.26 15.58 13.80
C TYR A 149 8.27 16.64 13.36
N ILE A 150 7.97 17.93 13.56
CA ILE A 150 8.85 19.05 13.25
C ILE A 150 10.12 18.99 14.11
N ALA A 151 9.99 18.64 15.40
CA ALA A 151 11.15 18.45 16.27
C ALA A 151 12.10 17.37 15.73
N ALA A 152 11.52 16.28 15.21
CA ALA A 152 12.31 15.27 14.52
C ALA A 152 12.96 15.87 13.26
N LEU A 153 12.19 16.49 12.35
CA LEU A 153 12.73 17.07 11.11
C LEU A 153 13.86 18.06 11.36
N LYS A 154 13.77 18.86 12.43
CA LYS A 154 14.81 19.77 12.88
C LYS A 154 16.09 19.02 13.25
N LYS A 155 15.97 17.94 14.02
CA LYS A 155 17.10 17.09 14.41
C LYS A 155 17.82 16.51 13.18
N GLY A 156 17.04 16.08 12.19
CA GLY A 156 17.54 15.59 10.90
C GLY A 156 18.01 16.68 9.92
N GLY A 157 17.98 17.96 10.30
CA GLY A 157 18.45 19.07 9.47
C GLY A 157 17.55 19.46 8.29
N TYR A 158 16.33 18.93 8.20
CA TYR A 158 15.39 19.26 7.12
C TYR A 158 14.78 20.64 7.28
N VAL A 159 14.54 21.06 8.53
CA VAL A 159 13.89 22.33 8.85
C VAL A 159 14.66 23.10 9.90
N GLN A 160 14.61 24.42 9.81
CA GLN A 160 15.20 25.32 10.79
C GLN A 160 14.13 26.25 11.37
N ARG A 161 14.23 26.50 12.68
CA ARG A 161 13.38 27.49 13.35
C ARG A 161 13.86 28.88 12.98
N ILE A 162 12.93 29.72 12.52
CA ILE A 162 13.15 31.15 12.31
C ILE A 162 12.42 31.93 13.39
N GLY A 163 13.13 32.83 14.07
CA GLY A 163 12.55 33.76 15.04
C GLY A 163 11.63 34.78 14.38
N ARG A 164 10.65 35.30 15.13
CA ARG A 164 9.79 36.40 14.68
C ARG A 164 10.55 37.73 14.85
N ARG A 165 10.38 38.65 13.90
CA ARG A 165 10.66 40.08 14.09
C ARG A 165 9.37 40.76 14.54
N SER A 166 8.90 40.51 15.77
CA SER A 166 7.91 41.39 16.42
C SER A 166 7.78 41.10 17.91
N THR A 167 7.54 42.17 18.65
CA THR A 167 7.68 42.47 20.07
C THR A 167 6.65 41.86 21.03
N ASP A 168 5.87 40.84 20.64
CA ASP A 168 4.87 40.26 21.53
C ASP A 168 5.32 38.92 22.12
N THR A 169 5.80 39.02 23.35
CA THR A 169 6.24 37.96 24.26
C THR A 169 5.02 37.27 24.87
N THR A 170 4.56 36.13 24.36
CA THR A 170 3.88 35.12 25.22
C THR A 170 3.59 33.72 24.67
N ALA A 171 3.96 33.32 23.43
CA ALA A 171 3.70 31.93 23.06
C ALA A 171 4.76 31.27 22.14
N THR A 172 5.34 30.19 22.65
CA THR A 172 6.20 29.22 21.93
C THR A 172 5.50 28.64 20.68
N SER A 173 4.18 28.76 20.57
CA SER A 173 3.34 28.27 19.47
C SER A 173 3.44 29.07 18.16
N HIS A 174 4.09 30.25 18.14
CA HIS A 174 4.19 31.10 16.94
C HIS A 174 5.51 31.00 16.19
N CYS A 175 6.31 29.97 16.46
CA CYS A 175 7.57 29.77 15.74
C CYS A 175 7.31 29.41 14.28
N ARG A 176 8.03 30.08 13.37
CA ARG A 176 8.06 29.71 11.95
C ARG A 176 9.19 28.75 11.68
N TRP A 177 8.95 27.82 10.78
CA TRP A 177 9.88 26.79 10.35
C TRP A 177 10.14 26.99 8.86
N LEU A 178 11.42 27.07 8.51
CA LEU A 178 11.90 27.12 7.13
C LEU A 178 12.37 25.73 6.73
N LEU A 179 11.97 25.30 5.54
CA LEU A 179 12.53 24.14 4.88
C LEU A 179 13.94 24.48 4.39
N ILE A 180 14.92 23.74 4.89
CA ILE A 180 16.33 23.88 4.51
C ILE A 180 16.70 22.89 3.42
N ASP A 181 16.13 21.68 3.49
CA ASP A 181 16.49 20.59 2.59
C ASP A 181 15.22 19.87 2.11
N ASP A 182 14.90 20.07 0.83
CA ASP A 182 13.83 19.38 0.14
C ASP A 182 14.37 18.15 -0.59
N THR A 183 14.25 16.98 0.04
CA THR A 183 14.69 15.72 -0.54
C THR A 183 13.67 15.05 -1.44
N GLY A 184 12.46 15.63 -1.60
CA GLY A 184 11.45 15.15 -2.53
C GLY A 184 10.08 14.83 -1.92
N ARG A 185 9.27 14.06 -2.68
CA ARG A 185 7.83 13.92 -2.42
C ARG A 185 7.49 13.10 -1.18
N THR A 186 8.29 12.09 -0.84
CA THR A 186 7.98 11.22 0.29
C THR A 186 8.49 11.85 1.58
N PRO A 187 7.67 12.02 2.63
CA PRO A 187 8.15 12.64 3.86
C PRO A 187 9.23 11.78 4.55
N PRO A 188 10.31 12.40 5.04
CA PRO A 188 11.22 11.75 5.97
C PRO A 188 10.46 11.23 7.18
N THR A 189 10.76 9.99 7.61
CA THR A 189 10.01 9.31 8.67
C THR A 189 10.90 9.06 9.89
N PRO A 190 10.48 9.47 11.11
CA PRO A 190 11.19 9.12 12.33
C PRO A 190 11.24 7.60 12.53
N SER A 191 12.43 7.09 12.79
CA SER A 191 12.69 5.67 13.03
C SER A 191 12.97 5.44 14.52
N ALA A 192 11.98 4.89 15.24
CA ALA A 192 12.14 4.56 16.65
C ALA A 192 13.25 3.52 16.89
N LYS A 193 13.44 2.60 15.94
CA LYS A 193 14.45 1.52 16.04
C LYS A 193 15.88 2.03 15.91
N HIS A 194 16.11 3.05 15.08
CA HIS A 194 17.44 3.52 14.72
C HIS A 194 17.79 4.91 15.28
N GLY A 195 16.88 5.52 16.06
CA GLY A 195 17.15 6.77 16.78
C GLY A 195 17.32 8.03 15.92
N GLY A 196 16.81 8.00 14.68
CA GLY A 196 16.99 9.06 13.68
C GLY A 196 15.81 9.18 12.71
N ILE A 197 16.02 9.85 11.58
CA ILE A 197 15.05 10.01 10.50
C ILE A 197 15.54 9.31 9.25
N TYR A 198 14.72 8.39 8.77
CA TYR A 198 14.94 7.75 7.49
C TYR A 198 14.29 8.55 6.37
N ASP A 199 15.10 8.95 5.40
CA ASP A 199 14.66 9.58 4.17
C ASP A 199 14.37 8.52 3.11
N HIS A 200 13.13 8.48 2.62
CA HIS A 200 12.74 7.50 1.61
C HIS A 200 13.18 7.89 0.19
N ASN A 201 13.41 9.18 -0.06
CA ASN A 201 13.81 9.68 -1.37
C ASN A 201 15.31 9.49 -1.57
N THR A 202 16.14 9.84 -0.58
CA THR A 202 17.60 9.66 -0.63
C THR A 202 18.07 8.30 -0.12
N ARG A 203 17.17 7.50 0.49
CA ARG A 203 17.46 6.19 1.10
C ARG A 203 18.56 6.24 2.18
N SER A 204 18.65 7.36 2.90
CA SER A 204 19.66 7.61 3.91
C SER A 204 19.04 7.86 5.30
N MET A 205 19.78 7.53 6.35
CA MET A 205 19.41 7.88 7.73
C MET A 205 20.10 9.18 8.15
N ARG A 206 19.36 10.07 8.81
CA ARG A 206 19.89 11.26 9.50
C ARG A 206 19.67 11.12 11.02
N PRO A 207 20.54 11.70 11.86
CA PRO A 207 20.40 11.64 13.31
C PRO A 207 19.11 12.29 13.85
#